data_AF-A0A135VED2-F1
#
_entry.id   AF-A0A135VED2-F1
#
_cell.length_a   1.000
_cell.length_b   1.000
_cell.length_c   1.000
_cell.angle_alpha   90.00
_cell.angle_beta   90.00
_cell.angle_gamma   90.00
#
_symmetry.space_group_name_H-M   'P 1'
#
loop_
_entity.id
_entity.type
_entity.pdbx_description
1 polymer ?
#
loop_
_entity_poly.entity_id
_entity_poly.type
_entity_poly.pdbx_seq_one_letter_code
_entity_poly.pdbx_strand_id
1 'polypeptide(L)'
;MNEFRSYPSTPRFDPLEEGLLPGESIAWSRRAGTGFWLIFFGFIVVLGGPVALLIAYEELGTSFTSILLFPVAAGIIAIIAAFIQTKRTRYYLTSERIMEVRGGRVLKEIPLHHFAGKPIGQFLESRCTHRANNRPIYTIRIYDPMSDEVFEIKGQDQHSTMAFERIGDVLECPYCHYDNTVLSTQCRNCGAVF
;
A
#
# COMPACT_ATOMS: atom_id res chain seq x y z
N MET A 1 -16.65 8.75 -20.24
CA MET A 1 -15.95 10.06 -20.15
C MET A 1 -15.18 10.02 -18.85
N ASN A 2 -13.87 9.82 -18.91
CA ASN A 2 -13.03 9.51 -17.76
C ASN A 2 -12.68 10.81 -17.00
N GLU A 3 -13.34 11.06 -15.87
CA GLU A 3 -12.82 12.03 -14.90
C GLU A 3 -11.71 11.37 -14.06
N PHE A 4 -10.56 11.15 -14.68
CA PHE A 4 -9.33 11.13 -13.90
C PHE A 4 -9.11 12.57 -13.42
N ARG A 5 -9.35 12.84 -12.14
CA ARG A 5 -8.73 14.00 -11.49
C ARG A 5 -7.22 13.77 -11.49
N SER A 6 -6.58 14.20 -12.57
CA SER A 6 -5.15 14.51 -12.53
C SER A 6 -5.03 15.74 -11.63
N TYR A 7 -4.73 15.52 -10.35
CA TYR A 7 -4.45 16.64 -9.45
C TYR A 7 -3.19 17.35 -9.98
N PRO A 8 -3.30 18.63 -10.40
CA PRO A 8 -2.14 19.41 -10.79
C PRO A 8 -1.26 19.58 -9.54
N SER A 9 0.00 19.14 -9.62
CA SER A 9 0.97 19.15 -8.51
C SER A 9 0.40 18.65 -7.19
N THR A 10 0.39 17.33 -6.97
CA THR A 10 -0.22 16.70 -5.78
C THR A 10 0.19 17.42 -4.49
N PRO A 11 -0.76 18.00 -3.73
CA PRO A 11 -0.45 18.58 -2.44
C PRO A 11 0.15 17.50 -1.55
N ARG A 12 1.06 17.92 -0.68
CA ARG A 12 1.67 17.05 0.32
C ARG A 12 0.54 16.41 1.13
N PHE A 13 0.43 15.09 1.09
CA PHE A 13 -0.48 14.34 1.92
C PHE A 13 0.22 14.00 3.23
N ASP A 14 -0.11 14.75 4.27
CA ASP A 14 0.27 14.48 5.64
C ASP A 14 -1.01 14.42 6.48
N PRO A 15 -1.48 13.21 6.86
CA PRO A 15 -2.83 13.03 7.42
C PRO A 15 -3.13 13.87 8.68
N LEU A 16 -2.11 14.39 9.37
CA LEU A 16 -2.26 15.25 10.53
C LEU A 16 -2.33 16.75 10.19
N GLU A 17 -1.86 17.15 9.00
CA GLU A 17 -1.68 18.56 8.63
C GLU A 17 -2.47 18.91 7.34
N GLU A 18 -2.38 18.09 6.28
CA GLU A 18 -2.88 18.42 4.94
C GLU A 18 -3.27 17.18 4.12
N GLY A 19 -4.33 17.27 3.30
CA GLY A 19 -4.66 16.28 2.25
C GLY A 19 -5.92 15.44 2.47
N LEU A 20 -6.55 15.52 3.65
CA LEU A 20 -7.91 14.99 3.88
C LEU A 20 -8.97 15.97 3.38
N LEU A 21 -10.06 15.46 2.84
CA LEU A 21 -11.27 16.22 2.52
C LEU A 21 -11.96 16.67 3.82
N PRO A 22 -12.74 17.77 3.79
CA PRO A 22 -13.48 18.21 4.97
C PRO A 22 -14.47 17.13 5.42
N GLY A 23 -14.33 16.66 6.66
CA GLY A 23 -15.13 15.57 7.22
C GLY A 23 -14.63 14.15 6.91
N GLU A 24 -13.56 14.00 6.12
CA GLU A 24 -12.90 12.72 5.88
C GLU A 24 -12.10 12.30 7.12
N SER A 25 -12.35 11.10 7.63
CA SER A 25 -11.65 10.53 8.77
C SER A 25 -10.83 9.31 8.35
N ILE A 26 -9.69 9.11 8.99
CA ILE A 26 -8.85 7.93 8.76
C ILE A 26 -9.38 6.80 9.63
N ALA A 27 -9.92 5.77 9.00
CA ALA A 27 -10.40 4.59 9.69
C ALA A 27 -9.26 3.59 9.94
N TRP A 28 -8.31 3.51 9.01
CA TRP A 28 -7.18 2.61 9.13
C TRP A 28 -5.97 3.13 8.35
N SER A 29 -4.77 2.89 8.89
CA SER A 29 -3.53 3.20 8.20
C SER A 29 -2.46 2.17 8.50
N ARG A 30 -1.64 1.84 7.49
CA ARG A 30 -0.53 0.89 7.65
C ARG A 30 0.60 1.17 6.67
N ARG A 31 1.84 0.87 7.10
CA ARG A 31 3.00 0.90 6.20
C ARG A 31 2.98 -0.30 5.26
N ALA A 32 3.50 -0.12 4.06
CA ALA A 32 3.64 -1.21 3.11
C ALA A 32 4.60 -2.29 3.64
N GLY A 33 4.21 -3.56 3.45
CA GLY A 33 5.08 -4.69 3.70
C GLY A 33 6.24 -4.75 2.70
N THR A 34 7.38 -5.31 3.12
CA THR A 34 8.50 -5.57 2.21
C THR A 34 8.17 -6.77 1.32
N GLY A 35 8.22 -6.58 0.00
CA GLY A 35 7.94 -7.65 -0.95
C GLY A 35 8.99 -8.76 -0.91
N PHE A 36 8.56 -10.01 -1.09
CA PHE A 36 9.44 -11.19 -1.10
C PHE A 36 10.61 -11.03 -2.08
N TRP A 37 10.34 -10.58 -3.31
CA TRP A 37 11.36 -10.38 -4.33
C TRP A 37 12.46 -9.41 -3.90
N LEU A 38 12.11 -8.35 -3.17
CA LEU A 38 13.10 -7.38 -2.69
C LEU A 38 14.03 -8.01 -1.65
N ILE A 39 13.50 -8.86 -0.77
CA ILE A 39 14.30 -9.60 0.22
C ILE A 39 15.20 -10.62 -0.50
N PHE A 40 14.64 -11.36 -1.46
CA PHE A 40 15.35 -12.40 -2.20
C PHE A 40 16.50 -11.84 -3.06
N PHE A 41 16.23 -10.82 -3.88
CA PHE A 41 17.27 -10.14 -4.66
C PHE A 41 18.26 -9.41 -3.74
N GLY A 42 17.79 -8.86 -2.62
CA GLY A 42 18.63 -8.33 -1.54
C GLY A 42 19.68 -9.33 -1.09
N PHE A 43 19.25 -10.53 -0.72
CA PHE A 43 20.13 -11.60 -0.25
C PHE A 43 21.15 -12.01 -1.32
N ILE A 44 20.69 -12.25 -2.56
CA ILE A 44 21.57 -12.68 -3.66
C ILE A 44 22.63 -11.63 -3.98
N VAL A 45 22.26 -10.36 -4.09
CA VAL A 45 23.20 -9.32 -4.52
C VAL A 45 24.15 -8.93 -3.37
N VAL A 46 23.65 -8.84 -2.13
CA VAL A 46 24.46 -8.41 -0.98
C VAL A 46 25.41 -9.51 -0.50
N LEU A 47 24.98 -10.77 -0.47
CA LEU A 47 25.83 -11.88 -0.03
C LEU A 47 26.49 -12.61 -1.20
N GLY A 48 25.75 -12.87 -2.26
CA GLY A 48 26.27 -13.56 -3.44
C GLY A 48 27.18 -12.67 -4.30
N GLY A 49 26.93 -11.37 -4.37
CA GLY A 49 27.76 -10.42 -5.13
C GLY A 49 29.25 -10.44 -4.72
N PRO A 50 29.58 -10.25 -3.43
CA PRO A 50 30.96 -10.32 -2.96
C PRO A 50 31.62 -11.68 -3.22
N VAL A 51 30.90 -12.78 -3.01
CA VAL A 51 31.42 -14.14 -3.28
C VAL A 51 31.72 -14.33 -4.77
N ALA A 52 30.82 -13.89 -5.64
CA ALA A 52 31.02 -13.94 -7.09
C ALA A 52 32.21 -13.08 -7.55
N LEU A 53 32.42 -11.92 -6.92
CA LEU A 53 33.57 -11.06 -7.20
C LEU A 53 34.89 -11.72 -6.76
N LEU A 54 34.93 -12.39 -5.61
CA LEU A 54 36.12 -13.12 -5.16
C LEU A 54 36.47 -14.28 -6.12
N ILE A 55 35.46 -15.06 -6.53
CA ILE A 55 35.67 -16.15 -7.50
C ILE A 55 36.15 -15.60 -8.85
N ALA A 56 35.53 -14.51 -9.33
CA ALA A 56 35.95 -13.88 -10.58
C ALA A 56 37.38 -13.33 -10.51
N TYR A 57 37.80 -12.85 -9.33
CA TYR A 57 39.16 -12.36 -9.12
C TYR A 57 40.20 -13.48 -9.22
N GLU A 58 39.95 -14.61 -8.56
CA GLU A 58 40.84 -15.78 -8.58
C GLU A 58 40.91 -16.45 -9.96
N GLU A 59 39.77 -16.63 -10.63
CA GLU A 59 39.69 -17.42 -11.87
C GLU A 59 39.89 -16.60 -13.15
N LEU A 60 39.40 -15.35 -13.18
CA LEU A 60 39.36 -14.52 -14.39
C LEU A 60 40.26 -13.28 -14.31
N GLY A 61 40.81 -13.00 -13.13
CA GLY A 61 41.72 -11.88 -12.88
C GLY A 61 41.05 -10.51 -12.71
N THR A 62 41.88 -9.49 -12.57
CA THR A 62 41.49 -8.13 -12.17
C THR A 62 40.63 -7.41 -13.21
N SER A 63 40.94 -7.58 -14.51
CA SER A 63 40.22 -6.91 -15.60
C SER A 63 38.75 -7.31 -15.63
N PHE A 64 38.43 -8.61 -15.54
CA PHE A 64 37.05 -9.09 -15.52
C PHE A 64 36.33 -8.72 -14.22
N THR A 65 37.02 -8.80 -13.09
CA THR A 65 36.45 -8.42 -11.78
C THR A 65 36.03 -6.95 -11.76
N SER A 66 36.84 -6.06 -12.34
CA SER A 66 36.52 -4.63 -12.41
C SER A 66 35.24 -4.35 -13.22
N ILE A 67 35.02 -5.09 -14.31
CA ILE A 67 33.80 -5.00 -15.11
C ILE A 67 32.59 -5.53 -14.32
N LEU A 68 32.76 -6.64 -13.59
CA LEU A 68 31.70 -7.26 -12.79
C LEU A 68 31.34 -6.43 -11.52
N LEU A 69 32.27 -5.62 -11.02
CA LEU A 69 32.05 -4.77 -9.86
C LEU A 69 30.93 -3.74 -10.10
N PHE A 70 30.89 -3.13 -11.30
CA PHE A 70 29.89 -2.12 -11.64
C PHE A 70 28.44 -2.61 -11.53
N PRO A 71 28.02 -3.71 -12.16
CA PRO A 71 26.64 -4.20 -12.03
C PRO A 71 26.32 -4.67 -10.61
N VAL A 72 27.28 -5.24 -9.86
CA VAL A 72 27.06 -5.60 -8.45
C VAL A 72 26.81 -4.36 -7.61
N ALA A 73 27.64 -3.33 -7.73
CA ALA A 73 27.47 -2.06 -7.01
C ALA A 73 26.14 -1.37 -7.39
N ALA A 74 25.81 -1.32 -8.69
CA ALA A 74 24.55 -0.78 -9.16
C ALA A 74 23.35 -1.56 -8.62
N GLY A 75 23.45 -2.89 -8.56
CA GLY A 75 22.44 -3.76 -7.97
C GLY A 75 22.20 -3.47 -6.49
N ILE A 76 23.27 -3.30 -5.71
CA ILE A 76 23.17 -2.92 -4.28
C ILE A 76 22.46 -1.58 -4.13
N ILE A 77 22.86 -0.56 -4.90
CA ILE A 77 22.23 0.76 -4.87
C ILE A 77 20.73 0.68 -5.23
N ALA A 78 20.39 -0.09 -6.27
CA ALA A 78 19.01 -0.27 -6.69
C ALA A 78 18.15 -0.93 -5.59
N ILE A 79 18.69 -1.94 -4.89
CA ILE A 79 18.01 -2.61 -3.78
C ILE A 79 17.80 -1.67 -2.59
N ILE A 80 18.82 -0.88 -2.22
CA ILE A 80 18.71 0.14 -1.16
C ILE A 80 17.63 1.16 -1.53
N ALA A 81 17.64 1.67 -2.77
CA ALA A 81 16.64 2.61 -3.25
C ALA A 81 15.22 2.01 -3.19
N ALA A 82 15.03 0.78 -3.67
CA ALA A 82 13.76 0.07 -3.62
C ALA A 82 13.28 -0.16 -2.17
N PHE A 83 14.20 -0.46 -1.25
CA PHE A 83 13.88 -0.63 0.17
C PHE A 83 13.40 0.68 0.81
N ILE A 84 14.10 1.79 0.54
CA ILE A 84 13.71 3.13 1.00
C ILE A 84 12.33 3.50 0.45
N GLN A 85 12.09 3.27 -0.84
CA GLN A 85 10.79 3.54 -1.46
C GLN A 85 9.67 2.73 -0.78
N THR A 86 9.89 1.44 -0.53
CA THR A 86 8.92 0.57 0.15
C THR A 86 8.62 1.07 1.56
N LYS A 87 9.65 1.50 2.32
CA LYS A 87 9.48 2.06 3.68
C LYS A 87 8.74 3.40 3.69
N ARG A 88 8.79 4.15 2.59
CA ARG A 88 8.08 5.42 2.41
C ARG A 88 6.62 5.24 1.96
N THR A 89 6.22 4.05 1.54
CA THR A 89 4.84 3.76 1.14
C THR A 89 3.96 3.44 2.35
N ARG A 90 2.80 4.09 2.43
CA ARG A 90 1.73 3.86 3.40
C ARG A 90 0.40 3.72 2.68
N TYR A 91 -0.42 2.81 3.18
CA TYR A 91 -1.79 2.63 2.76
C TYR A 91 -2.71 3.28 3.78
N TYR A 92 -3.71 4.00 3.29
CA TYR A 92 -4.73 4.65 4.09
C TYR A 92 -6.10 4.19 3.62
N LEU A 93 -6.95 3.85 4.57
CA LEU A 93 -8.37 3.65 4.37
C LEU A 93 -9.09 4.76 5.14
N THR A 94 -9.79 5.59 4.38
CA THR A 94 -10.58 6.70 4.92
C THR A 94 -12.07 6.41 4.80
N SER A 95 -12.90 7.28 5.36
CA SER A 95 -14.35 7.22 5.17
C SER A 95 -14.80 7.43 3.72
N GLU A 96 -13.95 7.94 2.83
CA GLU A 96 -14.31 8.29 1.45
C GLU A 96 -13.56 7.50 0.38
N ARG A 97 -12.32 7.07 0.66
CA ARG A 97 -11.42 6.50 -0.34
C ARG A 97 -10.31 5.64 0.25
N ILE A 98 -9.78 4.77 -0.58
CA ILE A 98 -8.59 3.96 -0.33
C ILE A 98 -7.42 4.64 -1.03
N MET A 99 -6.30 4.84 -0.34
CA MET A 99 -5.16 5.58 -0.87
C MET A 99 -3.83 4.86 -0.66
N GLU A 100 -2.97 4.88 -1.67
CA GLU A 100 -1.54 4.59 -1.56
C GLU A 100 -0.77 5.90 -1.57
N VAL A 101 -0.04 6.16 -0.50
CA VAL A 101 0.77 7.37 -0.34
C VAL A 101 2.23 6.96 -0.23
N ARG A 102 3.09 7.55 -1.06
CA ARG A 102 4.54 7.32 -1.02
C ARG A 102 5.26 8.62 -0.71
N GLY A 103 5.93 8.68 0.44
CA GLY A 103 6.71 9.85 0.84
C GLY A 103 5.89 11.15 0.88
N GLY A 104 4.62 11.06 1.30
CA GLY A 104 3.71 12.20 1.34
C GLY A 104 3.08 12.58 0.02
N ARG A 105 3.19 11.77 -1.04
CA ARG A 105 2.46 11.97 -2.31
C ARG A 105 1.46 10.86 -2.53
N VAL A 106 0.22 11.21 -2.86
CA VAL A 106 -0.80 10.25 -3.28
C VAL A 106 -0.39 9.68 -4.64
N LEU A 107 -0.19 8.37 -4.71
CA LEU A 107 0.15 7.66 -5.95
C LEU A 107 -1.08 7.07 -6.62
N LYS A 108 -1.98 6.52 -5.80
CA LYS A 108 -3.19 5.86 -6.27
C LYS A 108 -4.29 6.09 -5.26
N GLU A 109 -5.48 6.40 -5.75
CA GLU A 109 -6.69 6.53 -4.95
C GLU A 109 -7.85 5.81 -5.63
N ILE A 110 -8.68 5.14 -4.84
CA ILE A 110 -9.94 4.54 -5.28
C ILE A 110 -11.02 5.06 -4.35
N PRO A 111 -12.00 5.82 -4.85
CA PRO A 111 -13.06 6.32 -4.00
C PRO A 111 -14.08 5.23 -3.69
N LEU A 112 -14.61 5.23 -2.47
CA LEU A 112 -15.52 4.19 -1.98
C LEU A 112 -16.87 4.19 -2.69
N HIS A 113 -17.29 5.33 -3.26
CA HIS A 113 -18.54 5.40 -4.03
C HIS A 113 -18.50 4.55 -5.32
N HIS A 114 -17.32 4.16 -5.83
CA HIS A 114 -17.23 3.20 -6.93
C HIS A 114 -17.86 1.85 -6.57
N PHE A 115 -17.84 1.48 -5.28
CA PHE A 115 -18.40 0.23 -4.77
C PHE A 115 -19.87 0.36 -4.34
N ALA A 116 -20.47 1.55 -4.47
CA ALA A 116 -21.85 1.79 -4.01
C ALA A 116 -22.86 0.85 -4.69
N GLY A 117 -23.76 0.29 -3.90
CA GLY A 117 -24.81 -0.62 -4.38
C GLY A 117 -24.32 -2.04 -4.70
N LYS A 118 -23.05 -2.37 -4.45
CA LYS A 118 -22.52 -3.74 -4.57
C LYS A 118 -21.77 -4.14 -3.30
N PRO A 119 -21.84 -5.42 -2.88
CA PRO A 119 -21.09 -5.86 -1.71
C PRO A 119 -19.60 -5.85 -2.01
N ILE A 120 -18.80 -5.13 -1.21
CA ILE A 120 -17.37 -4.97 -1.49
C ILE A 120 -16.60 -6.29 -1.50
N GLY A 121 -17.09 -7.30 -0.77
CA GLY A 121 -16.51 -8.63 -0.73
C GLY A 121 -16.39 -9.28 -2.11
N GLN A 122 -17.20 -8.88 -3.10
CA GLN A 122 -17.06 -9.33 -4.49
C GLN A 122 -15.82 -8.76 -5.19
N PHE A 123 -15.34 -7.61 -4.72
CA PHE A 123 -14.20 -6.88 -5.26
C PHE A 123 -12.96 -7.01 -4.39
N LEU A 124 -13.04 -7.78 -3.30
CA LEU A 124 -11.97 -7.95 -2.35
C LEU A 124 -11.52 -9.40 -2.31
N GLU A 125 -10.24 -9.61 -2.63
CA GLU A 125 -9.61 -10.92 -2.53
C GLU A 125 -8.53 -10.86 -1.43
N SER A 126 -8.70 -11.67 -0.38
CA SER A 126 -7.72 -11.81 0.69
C SER A 126 -6.98 -13.13 0.56
N ARG A 127 -5.66 -13.07 0.32
CA ARG A 127 -4.83 -14.26 0.17
C ARG A 127 -3.77 -14.33 1.25
N CYS A 128 -3.75 -15.42 2.02
CA CYS A 128 -2.66 -15.71 2.95
C CYS A 128 -1.39 -16.01 2.14
N THR A 129 -0.35 -15.20 2.35
CA THR A 129 0.94 -15.34 1.64
C THR A 129 1.91 -16.25 2.40
N HIS A 130 2.04 -16.03 3.70
CA HIS A 130 2.92 -16.80 4.57
C HIS A 130 2.49 -16.62 6.03
N ARG A 131 3.09 -17.41 6.93
CA ARG A 131 2.93 -17.23 8.38
C ARG A 131 4.23 -16.66 8.94
N ALA A 132 4.13 -15.56 9.69
CA ALA A 132 5.25 -14.96 10.43
C ALA A 132 4.93 -15.04 11.92
N ASN A 133 5.83 -15.63 12.73
CA ASN A 133 5.61 -15.85 14.17
C ASN A 133 4.26 -16.53 14.48
N ASN A 134 3.93 -17.59 13.72
CA ASN A 134 2.66 -18.32 13.78
C ASN A 134 1.39 -17.50 13.43
N ARG A 135 1.54 -16.25 13.00
CA ARG A 135 0.44 -15.38 12.57
C ARG A 135 0.35 -15.35 11.04
N PRO A 136 -0.84 -15.53 10.45
CA PRO A 136 -1.01 -15.44 9.00
C PRO A 136 -0.83 -14.00 8.53
N ILE A 137 -0.08 -13.83 7.44
CA ILE A 137 0.14 -12.57 6.75
C ILE A 137 -0.57 -12.60 5.41
N TYR A 138 -1.48 -11.65 5.21
CA TYR A 138 -2.35 -11.54 4.06
C TYR A 138 -1.83 -10.52 3.05
N THR A 139 -2.16 -10.77 1.79
CA THR A 139 -2.21 -9.74 0.75
C THR A 139 -3.67 -9.52 0.40
N ILE A 140 -4.10 -8.26 0.42
CA ILE A 140 -5.46 -7.86 0.09
C ILE A 140 -5.41 -7.24 -1.30
N ARG A 141 -6.21 -7.75 -2.23
CA ARG A 141 -6.38 -7.19 -3.57
C ARG A 141 -7.77 -6.61 -3.67
N ILE A 142 -7.84 -5.37 -4.13
CA ILE A 142 -9.09 -4.64 -4.31
C ILE A 142 -9.21 -4.32 -5.79
N TYR A 143 -10.25 -4.83 -6.41
CA TYR A 143 -10.58 -4.62 -7.82
C TYR A 143 -11.51 -3.43 -7.90
N ASP A 144 -11.12 -2.35 -8.58
CA ASP A 144 -12.03 -1.23 -8.78
C ASP A 144 -13.12 -1.65 -9.80
N PRO A 145 -14.42 -1.56 -9.48
CA PRO A 145 -15.48 -1.87 -10.44
C PRO A 145 -15.57 -0.88 -11.60
N MET A 146 -14.99 0.33 -11.46
CA MET A 146 -15.07 1.42 -12.43
C MET A 146 -13.76 1.60 -13.21
N SER A 147 -12.62 1.18 -12.66
CA SER A 147 -11.34 1.14 -13.35
C SER A 147 -10.83 -0.30 -13.41
N ASP A 148 -10.29 -0.76 -14.54
CA ASP A 148 -9.73 -2.12 -14.67
C ASP A 148 -8.39 -2.28 -13.89
N GLU A 149 -8.23 -1.51 -12.82
CA GLU A 149 -7.04 -1.48 -12.01
C GLU A 149 -7.20 -2.29 -10.73
N VAL A 150 -6.11 -2.98 -10.36
CA VAL A 150 -6.01 -3.72 -9.11
C VAL A 150 -5.18 -2.91 -8.10
N PHE A 151 -5.70 -2.77 -6.88
CA PHE A 151 -4.97 -2.20 -5.76
C PHE A 151 -4.49 -3.34 -4.85
N GLU A 152 -3.18 -3.49 -4.69
CA GLU A 152 -2.59 -4.61 -3.96
C GLU A 152 -1.92 -4.12 -2.66
N ILE A 153 -2.46 -4.56 -1.53
CA ILE A 153 -2.00 -4.22 -0.19
C ILE A 153 -1.27 -5.42 0.41
N LYS A 154 0.05 -5.33 0.50
CA LYS A 154 0.92 -6.43 0.96
C LYS A 154 1.25 -6.33 2.45
N GLY A 155 1.43 -7.48 3.10
CA GLY A 155 1.98 -7.56 4.45
C GLY A 155 0.98 -7.24 5.55
N GLN A 156 -0.29 -7.61 5.36
CA GLN A 156 -1.38 -7.29 6.27
C GLN A 156 -1.63 -8.40 7.27
N ASP A 157 -2.11 -8.06 8.47
CA ASP A 157 -2.59 -9.06 9.44
C ASP A 157 -4.10 -9.27 9.28
N GLN A 158 -4.61 -10.27 10.01
CA GLN A 158 -6.02 -10.62 10.00
C GLN A 158 -6.95 -9.45 10.38
N HIS A 159 -6.54 -8.59 11.32
CA HIS A 159 -7.32 -7.41 11.72
C HIS A 159 -7.48 -6.43 10.55
N SER A 160 -6.43 -6.26 9.76
CA SER A 160 -6.48 -5.41 8.57
C SER A 160 -7.47 -5.99 7.56
N THR A 161 -7.47 -7.30 7.32
CA THR A 161 -8.43 -7.96 6.43
C THR A 161 -9.87 -7.71 6.87
N MET A 162 -10.16 -7.88 8.16
CA MET A 162 -11.49 -7.60 8.73
C MET A 162 -11.91 -6.13 8.58
N ALA A 163 -10.97 -5.20 8.69
CA ALA A 163 -11.26 -3.78 8.50
C ALA A 163 -11.69 -3.48 7.04
N PHE A 164 -11.12 -4.18 6.05
CA PHE A 164 -11.53 -4.03 4.66
C PHE A 164 -12.83 -4.77 4.32
N GLU A 165 -13.12 -5.91 4.98
CA GLU A 165 -14.39 -6.62 4.78
C GLU A 165 -15.60 -5.82 5.29
N ARG A 166 -15.41 -4.96 6.29
CA ARG A 166 -16.43 -4.03 6.81
C ARG A 166 -16.64 -2.78 5.95
N ILE A 167 -15.88 -2.63 4.86
CA ILE A 167 -16.09 -1.50 3.94
C ILE A 167 -17.44 -1.70 3.23
N GLY A 168 -18.34 -0.73 3.35
CA GLY A 168 -19.68 -0.78 2.78
C GLY A 168 -20.78 -1.11 3.79
N ASP A 169 -20.42 -1.47 5.02
CA ASP A 169 -21.39 -1.49 6.11
C ASP A 169 -21.83 -0.06 6.43
N VAL A 170 -23.14 0.11 6.62
CA VAL A 170 -23.77 1.39 6.91
C VAL A 170 -24.13 1.44 8.39
N LEU A 171 -23.81 2.57 9.03
CA LEU A 171 -24.16 2.94 10.38
C LEU A 171 -25.12 4.13 10.32
N GLU A 172 -26.35 3.92 10.75
CA GLU A 172 -27.35 4.98 10.84
C GLU A 172 -27.03 5.92 12.02
N CYS A 173 -27.08 7.23 11.80
CA CYS A 173 -26.87 8.22 12.85
C CYS A 173 -28.05 8.26 13.82
N PRO A 174 -27.83 8.09 15.14
CA PRO A 174 -28.93 8.10 16.11
C PRO A 174 -29.59 9.47 16.27
N TYR A 175 -28.93 10.55 15.82
CA TYR A 175 -29.43 11.92 15.97
C TYR A 175 -30.18 12.44 14.75
N CYS A 176 -29.78 12.05 13.54
CA CYS A 176 -30.34 12.59 12.30
C CYS A 176 -30.77 11.52 11.30
N HIS A 177 -30.69 10.24 11.65
CA HIS A 177 -31.07 9.10 10.82
C HIS A 177 -30.37 9.03 9.44
N TYR A 178 -29.23 9.72 9.32
CA TYR A 178 -28.42 9.68 8.11
C TYR A 178 -27.54 8.43 8.10
N ASP A 179 -27.48 7.77 6.95
CA ASP A 179 -26.64 6.62 6.70
C ASP A 179 -25.18 7.03 6.54
N ASN A 180 -24.33 6.60 7.49
CA ASN A 180 -22.89 6.84 7.45
C ASN A 180 -22.16 5.54 7.18
N THR A 181 -20.92 5.61 6.72
CA THR A 181 -20.06 4.41 6.67
C THR A 181 -19.69 4.01 8.10
N VAL A 182 -19.67 2.70 8.44
CA VAL A 182 -19.20 2.19 9.75
C VAL A 182 -17.78 2.67 10.11
N LEU A 183 -17.00 3.05 9.10
CA LEU A 183 -15.65 3.59 9.24
C LEU A 183 -15.59 5.07 9.65
N SER A 184 -16.73 5.77 9.68
CA SER A 184 -16.80 7.18 10.03
C SER A 184 -16.87 7.34 11.55
N THR A 185 -16.02 8.19 12.13
CA THR A 185 -16.09 8.53 13.56
C THR A 185 -17.14 9.61 13.86
N GLN A 186 -17.67 10.24 12.82
CA GLN A 186 -18.57 11.38 12.93
C GLN A 186 -19.61 11.36 11.81
N CYS A 187 -20.81 11.86 12.08
CA CYS A 187 -21.90 11.90 11.13
C CYS A 187 -21.65 12.97 10.07
N ARG A 188 -21.74 12.61 8.79
CA ARG A 188 -21.54 13.55 7.66
C ARG A 188 -22.60 14.65 7.62
N ASN A 189 -23.82 14.36 8.06
CA ASN A 189 -24.93 15.29 7.97
C ASN A 189 -24.98 16.27 9.15
N CYS A 190 -24.83 15.76 10.38
CA CYS A 190 -24.99 16.58 11.60
C CYS A 190 -23.71 16.78 12.42
N GLY A 191 -22.59 16.17 12.04
CA GLY A 191 -21.32 16.26 12.78
C GLY A 191 -21.28 15.52 14.12
N ALA A 192 -22.36 14.80 14.49
CA ALA A 192 -22.40 14.05 15.74
C ALA A 192 -21.37 12.92 15.76
N VAL A 193 -20.66 12.76 16.89
CA VAL A 193 -19.69 11.67 17.10
C VAL A 193 -20.43 10.37 17.42
N PHE A 194 -19.99 9.26 16.84
CA PHE A 194 -20.53 7.91 17.05
C PHE A 194 -19.96 7.22 18.28
#